data_AF-A0A2U3Z982-F1
#
_entry.id   AF-A0A2U3Z982-F1
#
_cell.length_a   1.000
_cell.length_b   1.000
_cell.length_c   1.000
_cell.angle_alpha   90.00
_cell.angle_beta   90.00
_cell.angle_gamma   90.00
#
_symmetry.space_group_name_H-M   'P 1'
#
loop_
_entity.id
_entity.type
_entity.pdbx_description
1 polymer ?
#
loop_
_entity_poly.entity_id
_entity_poly.type
_entity_poly.pdbx_seq_one_letter_code
_entity_poly.pdbx_strand_id
1 'polypeptide(L)'
;MLFQVCLYFYCKFLWRCLKFVMRKLTGRCELQRICYNTKPGASRTMKIETSLRDSKSKLLQTSVSVHPDAIEKTIEDIMELKKINPDINPQLGISLQACLLQIVGYRNLIADVEKLRREPYDSDNPQHEEMLLK
;
A
#
# COMPACT_ATOMS: atom_id res chain seq x y z
N MET A 1 0.90 31.97 15.87
CA MET A 1 1.17 31.66 14.45
C MET A 1 2.64 31.28 14.22
N LEU A 2 3.62 32.20 14.32
CA LEU A 2 5.06 31.89 14.09
C LEU A 2 5.60 30.74 14.95
N PHE A 3 5.30 30.72 16.24
CA PHE A 3 5.74 29.66 17.16
C PHE A 3 5.22 28.27 16.76
N GLN A 4 3.96 28.16 16.32
CA GLN A 4 3.37 26.90 15.87
C GLN A 4 4.02 26.39 14.57
N VAL A 5 4.36 27.30 13.66
CA VAL A 5 5.07 26.95 12.41
C VAL A 5 6.49 26.47 12.73
N CYS A 6 7.23 27.17 13.58
CA CYS A 6 8.57 26.74 14.02
C CYS A 6 8.54 25.38 14.72
N LEU A 7 7.56 25.16 15.60
CA LEU A 7 7.38 23.87 16.29
C LEU A 7 7.08 22.74 15.28
N TYR A 8 6.24 23.01 14.28
CA TYR A 8 5.94 22.04 13.21
C TYR A 8 7.20 21.63 12.43
N PHE A 9 8.00 22.62 12.00
CA PHE A 9 9.26 22.35 11.30
C PHE A 9 10.25 21.58 12.18
N TYR A 10 10.37 21.96 13.45
CA TYR A 10 11.22 21.27 14.42
C TYR A 10 10.80 19.81 14.60
N CYS A 11 9.51 19.54 14.83
CA CYS A 11 8.99 18.18 14.97
C CYS A 11 9.19 17.35 13.69
N LYS A 12 9.00 17.94 12.50
CA LYS A 12 9.25 17.26 11.21
C LYS A 12 10.73 16.91 11.03
N PHE A 13 11.64 17.82 11.40
CA PHE A 13 13.08 17.58 11.33
C PHE A 13 13.52 16.52 12.33
N LEU A 14 13.06 16.63 13.58
CA LEU A 14 13.33 15.66 14.64
C LEU A 14 12.86 14.25 14.24
N TRP A 15 11.66 14.13 13.67
CA TRP A 15 11.14 12.86 13.17
C TRP A 15 12.00 12.27 12.05
N ARG A 16 12.50 13.11 11.14
CA ARG A 16 13.42 12.70 10.06
C ARG A 16 14.72 12.13 10.64
N CYS A 17 15.30 12.81 11.62
CA CYS A 17 16.52 12.39 12.30
C CYS A 17 16.31 11.08 13.08
N LEU A 18 15.22 10.98 13.86
CA LEU A 18 14.87 9.77 14.60
C LEU A 18 14.68 8.57 13.66
N LYS A 19 14.00 8.78 12.52
CA LYS A 19 13.81 7.74 11.50
C LYS A 19 15.14 7.27 10.91
N PHE A 20 16.07 8.20 10.67
CA PHE A 20 17.43 7.90 10.20
C PHE A 20 18.24 7.12 11.25
N VAL A 21 18.26 7.58 12.50
CA VAL A 21 18.93 6.91 13.61
C VAL A 21 18.39 5.50 13.80
N MET A 22 17.06 5.32 13.84
CA MET A 22 16.46 4.00 13.93
C MET A 22 16.84 3.09 12.77
N ARG A 23 17.00 3.62 11.55
CA ARG A 23 17.48 2.82 10.40
C ARG A 23 18.92 2.36 10.60
N LYS A 24 19.79 3.21 11.15
CA LYS A 24 21.18 2.86 11.45
C LYS A 24 21.29 1.88 12.62
N LEU A 25 20.49 2.04 13.67
CA LEU A 25 20.52 1.17 14.85
C LEU A 25 19.89 -0.20 14.58
N THR A 26 18.72 -0.24 13.94
CA THR A 26 17.97 -1.50 13.76
C THR A 26 18.29 -2.21 12.45
N GLY A 27 18.88 -1.51 11.47
CA GLY A 27 19.00 -2.00 10.09
C GLY A 27 17.68 -2.20 9.36
N ARG A 28 16.53 -1.98 10.02
CA ARG A 28 15.20 -2.28 9.47
C ARG A 28 14.63 -1.09 8.70
N CYS A 29 14.11 -1.37 7.51
CA CYS A 29 13.34 -0.42 6.71
C CYS A 29 11.92 -0.23 7.27
N GLU A 30 11.19 0.77 6.76
CA GLU A 30 9.84 1.07 7.25
C GLU A 30 8.86 -0.09 7.03
N LEU A 31 8.93 -0.72 5.85
CA LEU A 31 8.09 -1.86 5.50
C LEU A 31 8.30 -3.02 6.48
N GLN A 32 9.56 -3.33 6.81
CA GLN A 32 9.88 -4.32 7.84
C GLN A 32 9.24 -3.94 9.18
N ARG A 33 9.38 -2.70 9.65
CA ARG A 33 8.79 -2.26 10.92
C ARG A 33 7.26 -2.41 10.93
N ILE A 34 6.59 -2.06 9.83
CA ILE A 34 5.14 -2.19 9.73
C ILE A 34 4.73 -3.67 9.79
N CYS A 35 5.39 -4.53 9.01
CA CYS A 35 5.08 -5.96 8.98
C CYS A 35 5.36 -6.67 10.31
N TYR A 36 6.39 -6.26 11.06
CA TYR A 36 6.68 -6.82 12.39
C TYR A 36 5.75 -6.31 13.49
N ASN A 37 5.44 -5.01 13.50
CA ASN A 37 4.77 -4.38 14.65
C ASN A 37 3.25 -4.30 14.52
N THR A 38 2.69 -4.50 13.33
CA THR A 38 1.24 -4.44 13.10
C THR A 38 0.74 -5.82 12.74
N LYS A 39 -0.33 -6.32 13.36
CA LYS A 39 -0.94 -7.62 13.02
C LYS A 39 -1.44 -7.65 11.55
N PRO A 40 -1.50 -8.82 10.90
CA PRO A 40 -2.05 -8.94 9.54
C PRO A 40 -3.50 -8.41 9.47
N GLY A 41 -3.86 -7.79 8.34
CA GLY A 41 -5.20 -7.23 8.09
C GLY A 41 -5.17 -5.77 7.65
N ALA A 42 -6.35 -5.13 7.61
CA ALA A 42 -6.55 -3.80 7.02
C ALA A 42 -5.60 -2.72 7.58
N SER A 43 -5.40 -2.69 8.90
CA SER A 43 -4.50 -1.70 9.54
C SER A 43 -3.06 -1.79 9.02
N ARG A 44 -2.53 -3.01 8.83
CA ARG A 44 -1.19 -3.21 8.26
C ARG A 44 -1.18 -2.77 6.80
N THR A 45 -2.17 -3.19 6.03
CA THR A 45 -2.27 -2.89 4.59
C THR A 45 -2.34 -1.40 4.31
N MET A 46 -3.17 -0.65 5.06
CA MET A 46 -3.23 0.81 4.93
C MET A 46 -1.88 1.48 5.26
N LYS A 47 -1.18 1.04 6.32
CA LYS A 47 0.15 1.59 6.64
C LYS A 47 1.18 1.29 5.56
N ILE A 48 1.14 0.09 4.98
CA ILE A 48 2.01 -0.29 3.86
C ILE A 48 1.69 0.59 2.64
N GLU A 49 0.41 0.74 2.29
CA GLU A 49 -0.03 1.57 1.18
C GLU A 49 0.47 3.02 1.32
N THR A 50 0.23 3.64 2.48
CA THR A 50 0.72 4.99 2.78
C THR A 50 2.24 5.06 2.69
N SER A 51 2.96 4.08 3.26
CA SER A 51 4.43 4.05 3.19
C SER A 51 4.96 3.90 1.76
N LEU A 52 4.23 3.23 0.88
CA LEU A 52 4.61 3.06 -0.54
C LEU A 52 4.34 4.36 -1.32
N ARG A 53 3.15 4.96 -1.15
CA ARG A 53 2.76 6.24 -1.76
C ARG A 53 3.66 7.40 -1.34
N ASP A 54 4.00 7.49 -0.06
CA ASP A 54 4.87 8.56 0.49
C ASP A 54 6.36 8.33 0.23
N SER A 55 6.71 7.20 -0.41
CA SER A 55 8.08 6.89 -0.73
C SER A 55 8.65 7.87 -1.76
N LYS A 56 9.96 8.13 -1.69
CA LYS A 56 10.66 8.93 -2.71
C LYS A 56 11.00 8.14 -3.98
N SER A 57 10.93 6.80 -3.93
CA SER A 57 11.23 5.97 -5.08
C SER A 57 9.99 5.81 -5.94
N LYS A 58 10.11 6.12 -7.23
CA LYS A 58 9.03 5.95 -8.21
C LYS A 58 8.55 4.50 -8.29
N LEU A 59 9.47 3.53 -8.21
CA LEU A 59 9.15 2.10 -8.18
C LEU A 59 8.19 1.74 -7.03
N LEU A 60 8.43 2.29 -5.85
CA LEU A 60 7.59 2.05 -4.66
C LEU A 60 6.25 2.80 -4.74
N GLN A 61 6.21 3.95 -5.40
CA GLN A 61 4.95 4.65 -5.63
C GLN A 61 4.08 3.90 -6.63
N THR A 62 4.66 3.35 -7.70
CA THR A 62 3.91 2.63 -8.74
C THR A 62 3.46 1.24 -8.32
N SER A 63 4.11 0.63 -7.32
CA SER A 63 3.76 -0.73 -6.85
C SER A 63 2.33 -0.85 -6.31
N VAL A 64 1.68 0.25 -5.90
CA VAL A 64 0.28 0.23 -5.42
C VAL A 64 -0.75 0.17 -6.55
N SER A 65 -0.31 0.34 -7.80
CA SER A 65 -1.17 0.37 -9.00
C SER A 65 -0.75 -0.65 -10.05
N VAL A 66 0.02 -1.65 -9.64
CA VAL A 66 0.47 -2.73 -10.52
C VAL A 66 -0.68 -3.70 -10.86
N HIS A 67 -0.57 -4.36 -12.01
CA HIS A 67 -1.48 -5.46 -12.37
C HIS A 67 -1.29 -6.65 -11.40
N PRO A 68 -2.36 -7.38 -11.04
CA PRO A 68 -2.27 -8.55 -10.16
C PRO A 68 -1.15 -9.55 -10.54
N ASP A 69 -1.00 -9.85 -11.82
CA ASP A 69 -0.01 -10.82 -12.32
C ASP A 69 1.45 -10.39 -12.11
N ALA A 70 1.70 -9.08 -11.96
CA ALA A 70 3.04 -8.54 -11.77
C ALA A 70 3.38 -8.30 -10.29
N ILE A 71 2.51 -8.70 -9.35
CA ILE A 71 2.74 -8.49 -7.91
C ILE A 71 4.00 -9.22 -7.44
N GLU A 72 4.21 -10.47 -7.83
CA GLU A 72 5.37 -11.26 -7.40
C GLU A 72 6.68 -10.60 -7.79
N LYS A 73 6.83 -10.25 -9.08
CA LYS A 73 7.96 -9.49 -9.58
C LYS A 73 8.12 -8.14 -8.85
N THR A 74 7.02 -7.45 -8.59
CA THR A 74 7.07 -6.18 -7.86
C THR A 74 7.60 -6.36 -6.44
N ILE A 75 7.28 -7.48 -5.77
CA ILE A 75 7.83 -7.79 -4.44
C ILE A 75 9.35 -8.00 -4.52
N GLU A 76 9.83 -8.75 -5.52
CA GLU A 76 11.26 -8.95 -5.75
C GLU A 76 11.98 -7.62 -5.96
N ASP A 77 11.46 -6.77 -6.85
CA ASP A 77 11.98 -5.43 -7.12
C ASP A 77 12.03 -4.55 -5.85
N ILE A 78 11.00 -4.65 -4.99
CA ILE A 78 10.95 -3.93 -3.70
C ILE A 78 12.03 -4.45 -2.75
N MET A 79 12.19 -5.77 -2.66
CA MET A 79 13.17 -6.40 -1.77
C MET A 79 14.59 -6.06 -2.21
N GLU A 80 14.87 -6.09 -3.51
CA GLU A 80 16.15 -5.68 -4.10
C GLU A 80 16.43 -4.19 -3.81
N LEU A 81 15.48 -3.30 -4.16
CA LEU A 81 15.61 -1.85 -3.93
C LEU A 81 15.86 -1.50 -2.47
N LYS A 82 15.25 -2.26 -1.55
CA LYS A 82 15.40 -2.07 -0.10
C LYS A 82 16.59 -2.83 0.50
N LYS A 83 17.32 -3.60 -0.31
CA LYS A 83 18.42 -4.49 0.12
C LYS A 83 17.99 -5.40 1.26
N ILE A 84 16.79 -5.96 1.17
CA ILE A 84 16.26 -6.89 2.15
C ILE A 84 16.71 -8.28 1.76
N ASN A 85 17.40 -8.97 2.66
CA ASN A 85 17.74 -10.37 2.46
C ASN A 85 16.50 -11.24 2.73
N PRO A 86 15.96 -11.95 1.71
CA PRO A 86 14.80 -12.84 1.88
C PRO A 86 15.08 -13.99 2.84
N ASP A 87 16.31 -14.50 2.89
CA ASP A 87 16.69 -15.68 3.68
C ASP A 87 16.64 -15.41 5.20
N ILE A 88 16.84 -14.15 5.58
CA ILE A 88 16.77 -13.72 7.00
C ILE A 88 15.32 -13.63 7.48
N ASN A 89 14.38 -13.27 6.59
CA ASN A 89 12.97 -13.18 6.94
C ASN A 89 12.05 -13.45 5.72
N PRO A 90 11.80 -14.73 5.41
CA PRO A 90 10.90 -15.10 4.31
C PRO A 90 9.45 -14.62 4.54
N GLN A 91 9.03 -14.49 5.81
CA GLN A 91 7.69 -14.03 6.17
C GLN A 91 7.41 -12.59 5.72
N LEU A 92 8.45 -11.79 5.50
CA LEU A 92 8.27 -10.42 5.03
C LEU A 92 7.73 -10.38 3.59
N GLY A 93 8.26 -11.22 2.70
CA GLY A 93 7.80 -11.29 1.30
C GLY A 93 6.33 -11.67 1.24
N ILE A 94 5.95 -12.73 1.97
CA ILE A 94 4.56 -13.19 2.11
C ILE A 94 3.66 -12.08 2.66
N SER A 95 4.11 -11.38 3.72
CA SER A 95 3.35 -10.30 4.33
C SER A 95 3.15 -9.11 3.38
N LEU A 96 4.17 -8.76 2.60
CA LEU A 96 4.09 -7.68 1.61
C LEU A 96 3.20 -8.09 0.42
N GLN A 97 3.32 -9.32 -0.06
CA GLN A 97 2.47 -9.86 -1.13
C GLN A 97 0.99 -9.79 -0.75
N ALA A 98 0.65 -10.26 0.46
CA ALA A 98 -0.72 -10.18 0.98
C ALA A 98 -1.23 -8.73 1.04
N CYS A 99 -0.40 -7.78 1.49
CA CYS A 99 -0.78 -6.37 1.49
C CYS A 99 -0.96 -5.80 0.07
N LEU A 100 -0.06 -6.09 -0.88
CA LEU A 100 -0.19 -5.62 -2.26
C LEU A 100 -1.43 -6.20 -2.95
N LEU A 101 -1.71 -7.49 -2.77
CA LEU A 101 -2.93 -8.12 -3.27
C LEU A 101 -4.19 -7.42 -2.75
N GLN A 102 -4.22 -7.09 -1.46
CA GLN A 102 -5.35 -6.35 -0.87
C GLN A 102 -5.47 -4.93 -1.43
N ILE A 103 -4.37 -4.20 -1.62
CA ILE A 103 -4.38 -2.85 -2.18
C ILE A 103 -4.88 -2.87 -3.62
N VAL A 104 -4.30 -3.72 -4.47
CA VAL A 104 -4.67 -3.83 -5.89
C VAL A 104 -6.10 -4.36 -6.04
N GLY A 105 -6.46 -5.39 -5.27
CA GLY A 105 -7.79 -5.98 -5.27
C GLY A 105 -8.87 -4.98 -4.84
N TYR A 106 -8.63 -4.21 -3.78
CA TYR A 106 -9.57 -3.17 -3.35
C TYR A 106 -9.75 -2.07 -4.40
N ARG A 107 -8.66 -1.65 -5.04
CA ARG A 107 -8.70 -0.67 -6.13
C ARG A 107 -9.53 -1.17 -7.32
N ASN A 108 -9.32 -2.41 -7.73
CA ASN A 108 -10.07 -3.02 -8.83
C ASN A 108 -11.56 -3.16 -8.47
N LEU A 109 -11.86 -3.63 -7.25
CA LEU A 109 -13.24 -3.73 -6.76
C LEU A 109 -13.96 -2.37 -6.76
N ILE A 110 -13.30 -1.30 -6.31
CA ILE A 110 -13.88 0.05 -6.40
C ILE A 110 -14.20 0.41 -7.85
N ALA A 111 -13.29 0.12 -8.78
CA ALA A 111 -13.50 0.43 -10.20
C ALA A 111 -14.71 -0.34 -10.76
N ASP A 112 -14.85 -1.63 -10.42
CA ASP A 112 -15.96 -2.47 -10.85
C ASP A 112 -17.29 -2.00 -10.25
N VAL A 113 -17.31 -1.67 -8.95
CA VAL A 113 -18.49 -1.13 -8.27
C VAL A 113 -18.87 0.24 -8.84
N GLU A 114 -17.91 1.11 -9.11
CA GLU A 114 -18.16 2.43 -9.72
C GLU A 114 -18.66 2.31 -11.15
N LYS A 115 -18.21 1.29 -11.90
CA LYS A 115 -18.74 0.99 -13.24
C LYS A 115 -20.21 0.62 -13.15
N LEU A 116 -20.55 -0.33 -12.27
CA LEU A 116 -21.94 -0.77 -12.04
C LEU A 116 -22.82 0.39 -11.55
N ARG A 117 -22.34 1.21 -10.60
CA ARG A 117 -23.07 2.37 -10.06
C ARG A 117 -23.44 3.39 -11.14
N ARG A 118 -22.64 3.48 -12.20
CA ARG A 118 -22.82 4.44 -13.31
C ARG A 118 -23.57 3.86 -14.49
N GLU A 119 -23.87 2.57 -14.47
CA GLU A 119 -24.62 1.91 -15.53
C GLU A 119 -26.08 2.38 -15.49
N PRO A 120 -26.57 3.07 -16.53
CA PRO A 120 -27.98 3.43 -16.60
C PRO A 120 -28.80 2.17 -16.88
N TYR A 121 -30.04 2.17 -16.40
CA TYR A 121 -31.01 1.18 -16.82
C TYR A 121 -31.22 1.23 -18.34
N ASP A 122 -31.46 0.07 -18.94
CA ASP A 122 -31.62 -0.15 -20.37
C ASP A 122 -32.73 -1.18 -20.58
N SER A 123 -33.84 -0.76 -21.17
CA SER A 123 -35.01 -1.62 -21.43
C SER A 123 -34.77 -2.66 -22.51
N ASP A 124 -33.75 -2.45 -23.37
CA ASP A 124 -33.37 -3.42 -24.39
C ASP A 124 -32.42 -4.50 -23.83
N ASN A 125 -31.95 -4.33 -22.58
CA ASN A 125 -31.13 -5.33 -21.89
C ASN A 125 -32.02 -6.28 -21.05
N PRO A 126 -32.18 -7.56 -21.45
CA PRO A 126 -33.04 -8.51 -20.74
C PRO A 126 -32.62 -8.75 -19.29
N GLN A 127 -31.34 -8.59 -18.96
CA GLN A 127 -30.85 -8.74 -17.58
C GLN A 127 -31.34 -7.61 -16.68
N HIS A 128 -31.42 -6.38 -17.20
CA HIS A 128 -31.97 -5.24 -16.47
C HIS A 128 -33.47 -5.44 -16.20
N GLU A 129 -34.22 -5.90 -17.21
CA GLU A 129 -35.64 -6.25 -17.06
C GLU A 129 -35.86 -7.35 -16.01
N GLU A 130 -35.05 -8.41 -16.04
CA GLU A 130 -35.18 -9.51 -15.09
C GLU A 130 -34.91 -9.06 -13.63
N MET A 131 -33.98 -8.13 -13.42
CA MET A 131 -33.68 -7.58 -12.10
C MET A 131 -34.82 -6.74 -11.51
N LEU A 132 -35.72 -6.17 -12.34
CA LEU A 132 -36.90 -5.43 -11.89
C LEU A 132 -38.04 -6.34 -11.43
N LEU A 133 -38.06 -7.60 -11.91
CA LEU A 133 -39.13 -8.57 -11.64
C LEU A 133 -38.85 -9.45 -10.41
N LYS A 134 -37.68 -9.30 -9.79
CA LYS A 134 -37.26 -10.00 -8.57
C LYS A 134 -37.47 -9.12 -7.33
#